data_AF-A0AAN7Q842-F1
#
_entry.id   AF-A0AAN7Q842-F1
#
_cell.length_a   1.000
_cell.length_b   1.000
_cell.length_c   1.000
_cell.angle_alpha   90.00
_cell.angle_beta   90.00
_cell.angle_gamma   90.00
#
_symmetry.space_group_name_H-M   'P 1'
#
loop_
_entity.id
_entity.type
_entity.pdbx_description
1 polymer ?
#
loop_
_entity_poly.entity_id
_entity_poly.type
_entity_poly.pdbx_seq_one_letter_code
_entity_poly.pdbx_strand_id
1 'polypeptide(L)'
;MYLAQISDKELMNVFLRIADKFTIYRQAQDDVWDVYSDLDFFGKVGNDMSNGKCTWLIVTAMQHANKQQLEILQEHYGKEDFESINMILEVYKEIDVVNKFLEYKYRLIDELKKEIATLSLKPLRDLCYAHIDEYIDIEENFLDYNVAIKTQKQLAKSLNKQVLDENSYIILSEDVEPGKRYSLKISKSSEHLEKTLFVTFLLYRMMEI
;
A
#
# COMPACT_ATOMS: atom_id res chain seq x y z
N MET A 1 23.73 -8.60 16.79
CA MET A 1 24.05 -9.88 17.47
C MET A 1 25.51 -10.32 17.26
N TYR A 2 26.01 -10.42 16.03
CA TYR A 2 27.41 -10.84 15.77
C TYR A 2 28.49 -9.94 16.38
N LEU A 3 28.32 -8.61 16.37
CA LEU A 3 29.25 -7.67 17.01
C LEU A 3 29.32 -7.86 18.54
N ALA A 4 28.24 -8.34 19.15
CA ALA A 4 28.19 -8.72 20.56
C ALA A 4 28.63 -10.19 20.79
N GLN A 5 29.19 -10.84 19.76
CA GLN A 5 29.64 -12.24 19.77
C GLN A 5 28.55 -13.26 20.12
N ILE A 6 27.28 -12.90 19.88
CA ILE A 6 26.14 -13.81 20.07
C ILE A 6 25.99 -14.67 18.82
N SER A 7 26.15 -15.99 18.98
CA SER A 7 26.09 -16.99 17.90
C SER A 7 25.06 -18.11 18.15
N ASP A 8 24.22 -17.95 19.17
CA ASP A 8 23.10 -18.87 19.46
C ASP A 8 22.10 -18.85 18.30
N LYS A 9 21.98 -19.99 17.61
CA LYS A 9 21.12 -20.15 16.43
C LYS A 9 19.64 -20.13 16.79
N GLU A 10 19.23 -20.70 17.91
CA GLU A 10 17.83 -20.72 18.32
C GLU A 10 17.36 -19.32 18.68
N LEU A 11 18.18 -18.59 19.44
CA LEU A 11 17.93 -17.19 19.74
C LEU A 11 17.86 -16.34 18.46
N MET A 12 18.78 -16.56 17.51
CA MET A 12 18.76 -15.87 16.22
C MET A 12 17.48 -16.17 15.44
N ASN A 13 17.04 -17.42 15.39
CA ASN A 13 15.83 -17.82 14.68
C ASN A 13 14.58 -17.13 15.27
N VAL A 14 14.46 -17.07 16.60
CA VAL A 14 13.35 -16.35 17.26
C VAL A 14 13.42 -14.86 16.93
N PHE A 15 14.61 -14.26 17.02
CA PHE A 15 14.80 -12.84 16.70
C PHE A 15 14.45 -12.51 15.24
N LEU A 16 14.85 -13.35 14.28
CA LEU A 16 14.54 -13.15 12.86
C LEU A 16 13.05 -13.19 12.60
N ARG A 17 12.30 -14.12 13.22
CA ARG A 17 10.83 -14.14 13.07
C ARG A 17 10.17 -12.86 13.61
N ILE A 18 10.65 -12.34 14.73
CA ILE A 18 10.18 -11.05 15.29
C ILE A 18 10.51 -9.92 14.29
N ALA A 19 11.72 -9.91 13.74
CA ALA A 19 12.15 -8.90 12.77
C ALA A 19 11.37 -8.96 11.45
N ASP A 20 11.00 -10.15 10.97
CA ASP A 20 10.19 -10.34 9.76
C ASP A 20 8.80 -9.73 9.97
N LYS A 21 8.16 -10.02 11.11
CA LYS A 21 6.88 -9.42 11.50
C LYS A 21 6.95 -7.90 11.57
N PHE A 22 8.03 -7.36 12.14
CA PHE A 22 8.26 -5.91 12.14
C PHE A 22 8.37 -5.35 10.72
N THR A 23 9.12 -6.01 9.85
CA THR A 23 9.33 -5.56 8.47
C THR A 23 8.02 -5.56 7.68
N ILE A 24 7.24 -6.64 7.78
CA ILE A 24 5.94 -6.77 7.09
C ILE A 24 4.97 -5.67 7.55
N TYR A 25 4.88 -5.43 8.86
CA TYR A 25 4.05 -4.34 9.36
C TYR A 25 4.51 -2.98 8.86
N ARG A 26 5.82 -2.73 8.83
CA ARG A 26 6.35 -1.43 8.38
C ARG A 26 6.01 -1.16 6.92
N GLN A 27 6.03 -2.19 6.08
CA GLN A 27 5.57 -2.06 4.69
C GLN A 27 4.06 -1.79 4.63
N ALA A 28 3.25 -2.49 5.42
CA ALA A 28 1.82 -2.22 5.48
C ALA A 28 1.51 -0.79 5.97
N GLN A 29 2.28 -0.28 6.92
CA GLN A 29 2.18 1.09 7.41
C GLN A 29 2.58 2.11 6.33
N ASP A 30 3.69 1.89 5.63
CA ASP A 30 4.12 2.73 4.51
C ASP A 30 3.04 2.78 3.41
N ASP A 31 2.46 1.63 3.05
CA ASP A 31 1.37 1.52 2.09
C ASP A 31 0.15 2.36 2.53
N VAL A 32 -0.29 2.24 3.79
CA VAL A 32 -1.41 3.01 4.35
C VAL A 32 -1.10 4.50 4.35
N TRP A 33 0.11 4.87 4.78
CA TRP A 33 0.53 6.26 4.80
C TRP A 33 0.59 6.83 3.38
N ASP A 34 1.05 6.09 2.37
CA ASP A 34 1.06 6.55 0.97
C ASP A 34 -0.31 7.10 0.52
N VAL A 35 -1.41 6.49 0.99
CA VAL A 35 -2.78 6.92 0.68
C VAL A 35 -3.31 8.04 1.59
N TYR A 36 -3.09 7.93 2.90
CA TYR A 36 -3.75 8.77 3.91
C TYR A 36 -2.90 9.93 4.45
N SER A 37 -1.65 10.06 4.01
CA SER A 37 -0.75 11.15 4.40
C SER A 37 -1.23 12.53 3.96
N ASP A 38 -1.02 13.54 4.81
CA ASP A 38 -1.06 14.94 4.36
C ASP A 38 0.25 15.29 3.63
N LEU A 39 0.10 15.97 2.49
CA LEU A 39 1.17 16.55 1.69
C LEU A 39 2.15 17.38 2.51
N ASP A 40 1.62 18.16 3.46
CA ASP A 40 2.40 19.08 4.27
C ASP A 40 3.34 18.33 5.25
N PHE A 41 3.02 17.08 5.60
CA PHE A 41 3.82 16.27 6.53
C PHE A 41 4.81 15.36 5.80
N PHE A 42 4.39 14.69 4.72
CA PHE A 42 5.23 13.71 4.00
C PHE A 42 6.00 14.30 2.82
N GLY A 43 5.67 15.51 2.36
CA GLY A 43 6.38 16.21 1.28
C GLY A 43 6.19 15.62 -0.13
N LYS A 44 5.42 14.53 -0.27
CA LYS A 44 5.03 13.91 -1.53
C LYS A 44 3.61 13.35 -1.42
N VAL A 45 2.89 13.28 -2.53
CA VAL A 45 1.66 12.49 -2.62
C VAL A 45 2.04 11.07 -2.98
N GLY A 46 1.46 10.11 -2.28
CA GLY A 46 1.60 8.71 -2.64
C GLY A 46 0.93 8.38 -3.96
N ASN A 47 1.59 7.51 -4.72
CA ASN A 47 1.21 7.16 -6.08
C ASN A 47 1.04 5.65 -6.28
N ASP A 48 1.01 4.87 -5.20
CA ASP A 48 0.97 3.42 -5.30
C ASP A 48 -0.33 2.93 -5.95
N MET A 49 -1.45 3.57 -5.61
CA MET A 49 -2.76 3.27 -6.15
C MET A 49 -2.86 3.58 -7.65
N SER A 50 -2.33 4.72 -8.10
CA SER A 50 -2.34 5.09 -9.52
C SER A 50 -1.34 4.29 -10.34
N ASN A 51 -0.25 3.82 -9.72
CA ASN A 51 0.72 2.91 -10.34
C ASN A 51 0.27 1.44 -10.33
N GLY A 52 -0.87 1.13 -9.70
CA GLY A 52 -1.39 -0.23 -9.61
C GLY A 52 -0.50 -1.17 -8.81
N LYS A 53 0.24 -0.64 -7.81
CA LYS A 53 1.10 -1.47 -6.96
C LYS A 53 0.28 -2.44 -6.10
N CYS A 54 0.86 -3.58 -5.80
CA CYS A 54 0.26 -4.54 -4.87
C CYS A 54 0.52 -4.09 -3.43
N THR A 55 -0.36 -3.23 -2.90
CA THR A 55 -0.28 -2.72 -1.53
C THR A 55 -1.16 -3.48 -0.55
N TRP A 56 -0.90 -3.33 0.73
CA TRP A 56 -1.72 -3.86 1.82
C TRP A 56 -3.19 -3.44 1.71
N LEU A 57 -3.47 -2.19 1.28
CA LEU A 57 -4.84 -1.70 1.16
C LEU A 57 -5.65 -2.42 0.09
N ILE A 58 -5.09 -2.60 -1.11
CA ILE A 58 -5.84 -3.22 -2.21
C ILE A 58 -6.09 -4.69 -1.91
N VAL A 59 -5.12 -5.39 -1.32
CA VAL A 59 -5.29 -6.78 -0.89
C VAL A 59 -6.38 -6.88 0.17
N THR A 60 -6.35 -6.02 1.19
CA THR A 60 -7.34 -5.99 2.26
C THR A 60 -8.73 -5.64 1.75
N ALA A 61 -8.83 -4.68 0.83
CA ALA A 61 -10.09 -4.30 0.21
C ALA A 61 -10.68 -5.46 -0.61
N MET A 62 -9.88 -6.10 -1.47
CA MET A 62 -10.36 -7.23 -2.27
C MET A 62 -10.84 -8.42 -1.44
N GLN A 63 -10.23 -8.67 -0.28
CA GLN A 63 -10.65 -9.74 0.64
C GLN A 63 -12.02 -9.50 1.28
N HIS A 64 -12.44 -8.24 1.40
CA HIS A 64 -13.67 -7.85 2.10
C HIS A 64 -14.72 -7.25 1.17
N ALA A 65 -14.36 -6.99 -0.08
CA ALA A 65 -15.23 -6.40 -1.08
C ALA A 65 -16.38 -7.35 -1.45
N ASN A 66 -17.57 -6.78 -1.59
CA ASN A 66 -18.66 -7.45 -2.30
C ASN A 66 -18.41 -7.42 -3.82
N LYS A 67 -19.29 -8.09 -4.60
CA LYS A 67 -19.13 -8.19 -6.05
C LYS A 67 -19.03 -6.82 -6.76
N GLN A 68 -19.87 -5.87 -6.38
CA GLN A 68 -19.90 -4.53 -6.98
C GLN A 68 -18.63 -3.75 -6.64
N GLN A 69 -18.19 -3.80 -5.38
CA GLN A 69 -16.96 -3.17 -4.93
C GLN A 69 -15.73 -3.77 -5.64
N LEU A 70 -15.72 -5.10 -5.86
CA LEU A 70 -14.64 -5.76 -6.60
C LEU A 70 -14.59 -5.30 -8.06
N GLU A 71 -15.73 -5.14 -8.72
CA GLU A 71 -15.81 -4.59 -10.09
C GLU A 71 -15.24 -3.16 -10.13
N ILE A 72 -15.59 -2.30 -9.17
CA ILE A 72 -15.03 -0.94 -9.05
C ILE A 72 -13.51 -0.99 -8.88
N LEU A 73 -12.99 -1.82 -7.96
CA LEU A 73 -11.55 -1.94 -7.75
C LEU A 73 -10.85 -2.43 -9.02
N GLN A 74 -11.39 -3.41 -9.74
CA GLN A 74 -10.80 -3.91 -10.99
C GLN A 74 -10.82 -2.89 -12.11
N GLU A 75 -11.87 -2.09 -12.21
CA GLU A 75 -12.02 -1.09 -13.26
C GLU A 75 -11.11 0.12 -13.01
N HIS A 76 -10.95 0.56 -11.77
CA HIS A 76 -10.32 1.85 -11.47
C HIS A 76 -8.88 1.77 -10.96
N TYR A 77 -8.45 0.64 -10.37
CA TYR A 77 -7.11 0.54 -9.79
C TYR A 77 -6.00 0.60 -10.84
N GLY A 78 -4.93 1.35 -10.58
CA GLY A 78 -3.85 1.59 -11.55
C GLY A 78 -4.14 2.66 -12.60
N LYS A 79 -5.12 3.54 -12.36
CA LYS A 79 -5.39 4.73 -13.18
C LYS A 79 -5.01 6.01 -12.44
N GLU A 80 -4.45 6.97 -13.17
CA GLU A 80 -3.96 8.24 -12.61
C GLU A 80 -5.04 9.33 -12.47
N ASP A 81 -6.21 9.13 -13.10
CA ASP A 81 -7.27 10.12 -13.06
C ASP A 81 -7.94 10.20 -11.69
N PHE A 82 -8.34 11.42 -11.31
CA PHE A 82 -8.91 11.68 -9.99
C PHE A 82 -10.24 10.95 -9.75
N GLU A 83 -11.04 10.73 -10.81
CA GLU A 83 -12.32 10.04 -10.68
C GLU A 83 -12.11 8.59 -10.29
N SER A 84 -11.19 7.88 -10.95
CA SER A 84 -10.80 6.52 -10.61
C SER A 84 -10.22 6.42 -9.20
N ILE A 85 -9.33 7.34 -8.82
CA ILE A 85 -8.78 7.41 -7.46
C ILE A 85 -9.91 7.59 -6.43
N ASN A 86 -10.86 8.49 -6.69
CA ASN A 86 -11.97 8.75 -5.79
C ASN A 86 -12.88 7.53 -5.64
N MET A 87 -13.15 6.78 -6.72
CA MET A 87 -13.93 5.55 -6.67
C MET A 87 -13.27 4.48 -5.78
N ILE A 88 -11.95 4.33 -5.85
CA ILE A 88 -11.21 3.38 -4.98
C ILE A 88 -11.26 3.84 -3.53
N LEU A 89 -11.08 5.14 -3.28
CA LEU A 89 -11.14 5.70 -1.93
C LEU A 89 -12.52 5.49 -1.28
N GLU A 90 -13.62 5.68 -2.02
CA GLU A 90 -14.97 5.38 -1.50
C GLU A 90 -15.11 3.90 -1.13
N VAL A 91 -14.60 2.98 -1.96
CA VAL A 91 -14.60 1.55 -1.63
C VAL A 91 -13.78 1.26 -0.36
N TYR A 92 -12.60 1.86 -0.23
CA TYR A 92 -11.76 1.73 0.97
C TYR A 92 -12.46 2.22 2.24
N LYS A 93 -13.20 3.33 2.13
CA LYS A 93 -14.01 3.87 3.21
C LYS A 93 -15.18 2.97 3.57
N GLU A 94 -15.92 2.45 2.59
CA GLU A 94 -17.04 1.54 2.82
C GLU A 94 -16.60 0.22 3.48
N ILE A 95 -15.43 -0.29 3.12
CA ILE A 95 -14.83 -1.50 3.70
C ILE A 95 -14.21 -1.22 5.08
N ASP A 96 -13.96 0.05 5.40
CA ASP A 96 -13.25 0.50 6.59
C ASP A 96 -11.83 -0.10 6.71
N VAL A 97 -11.05 0.07 5.64
CA VAL A 97 -9.67 -0.46 5.57
C VAL A 97 -8.75 0.12 6.65
N VAL A 98 -9.03 1.34 7.12
CA VAL A 98 -8.28 1.99 8.20
C VAL A 98 -8.51 1.25 9.51
N ASN A 99 -9.76 0.96 9.88
CA ASN A 99 -10.02 0.18 11.09
C ASN A 99 -9.42 -1.23 10.99
N LYS A 100 -9.49 -1.88 9.83
CA LYS A 100 -8.83 -3.19 9.60
C LYS A 100 -7.32 -3.13 9.80
N PHE A 101 -6.68 -2.03 9.39
CA PHE A 101 -5.25 -1.82 9.62
C PHE A 101 -4.94 -1.67 11.11
N LEU A 102 -5.75 -0.90 11.84
CA LEU A 102 -5.60 -0.73 13.28
C LEU A 102 -5.84 -2.05 14.04
N GLU A 103 -6.83 -2.83 13.65
CA GLU A 103 -7.06 -4.18 14.19
C GLU A 103 -5.86 -5.10 13.95
N TYR A 104 -5.29 -5.07 12.74
CA TYR A 104 -4.05 -5.79 12.42
C TYR A 104 -2.88 -5.33 13.29
N LYS A 105 -2.69 -4.01 13.45
CA LYS A 105 -1.65 -3.41 14.30
C LYS A 105 -1.71 -3.93 15.73
N TYR A 106 -2.87 -3.80 16.39
CA TYR A 106 -3.00 -4.16 17.80
C TYR A 106 -2.89 -5.68 18.02
N ARG A 107 -3.44 -6.49 17.11
CA ARG A 107 -3.24 -7.94 17.13
C ARG A 107 -1.76 -8.30 17.02
N LEU A 108 -1.03 -7.66 16.10
CA LEU A 108 0.38 -7.90 15.90
C LEU A 108 1.21 -7.50 17.13
N ILE A 109 0.90 -6.36 17.76
CA ILE A 109 1.57 -5.91 19.00
C ILE A 109 1.43 -6.99 20.09
N ASP A 110 0.23 -7.55 20.29
CA ASP A 110 -0.01 -8.60 21.28
C ASP A 110 0.77 -9.89 20.97
N GLU A 111 0.81 -10.30 19.70
CA GLU A 111 1.58 -11.46 19.24
C GLU A 111 3.09 -11.24 19.47
N LEU A 112 3.61 -10.07 19.09
CA LEU A 112 5.01 -9.71 19.26
C LEU A 112 5.39 -9.66 20.74
N LYS A 113 4.56 -9.06 21.60
CA LYS A 113 4.83 -8.98 23.05
C LYS A 113 4.99 -10.37 23.67
N LYS A 114 4.18 -11.34 23.24
CA LYS A 114 4.28 -12.75 23.66
C LYS A 114 5.55 -13.41 23.14
N GLU A 115 5.89 -13.24 21.86
CA GLU A 115 7.09 -13.85 21.26
C GLU A 115 8.39 -13.24 21.82
N ILE A 116 8.45 -11.92 21.99
CA ILE A 116 9.59 -11.22 22.60
C ILE A 116 9.83 -11.71 24.02
N ALA A 117 8.77 -11.98 24.80
CA ALA A 117 8.91 -12.49 26.17
C ALA A 117 9.65 -13.84 26.24
N THR A 118 9.67 -14.62 25.14
CA THR A 118 10.38 -15.91 25.05
C THR A 118 11.89 -15.77 24.79
N LEU A 119 12.37 -14.61 24.34
CA LEU A 119 13.80 -14.39 24.10
C LEU A 119 14.57 -14.51 25.42
N SER A 120 15.66 -15.27 25.43
CA SER A 120 16.45 -15.52 26.66
C SER A 120 17.19 -14.28 27.14
N LEU A 121 17.66 -13.42 26.23
CA LEU A 121 18.48 -12.25 26.55
C LEU A 121 17.63 -11.00 26.84
N LYS A 122 17.72 -10.49 28.07
CA LYS A 122 17.03 -9.25 28.48
C LYS A 122 17.33 -8.05 27.57
N PRO A 123 18.59 -7.74 27.21
CA PRO A 123 18.87 -6.60 26.34
C PRO A 123 18.18 -6.68 24.98
N LEU A 124 17.99 -7.90 24.45
CA LEU A 124 17.31 -8.11 23.18
C LEU A 124 15.79 -7.90 23.31
N ARG A 125 15.21 -8.32 24.44
CA ARG A 125 13.80 -8.02 24.76
C ARG A 125 13.56 -6.54 24.89
N ASP A 126 14.38 -5.85 25.67
CA ASP A 126 14.27 -4.41 25.90
C ASP A 126 14.34 -3.65 24.56
N LEU A 127 15.27 -4.04 23.67
CA LEU A 127 15.38 -3.47 22.33
C LEU A 127 14.10 -3.69 21.49
N CYS A 128 13.55 -4.91 21.50
CA CYS A 128 12.35 -5.20 20.71
C CYS A 128 11.12 -4.47 21.25
N TYR A 129 10.98 -4.32 22.56
CA TYR A 129 9.90 -3.53 23.17
C TYR A 129 10.02 -2.05 22.82
N ALA A 130 11.22 -1.47 22.92
CA ALA A 130 11.45 -0.09 22.49
C ALA A 130 11.07 0.11 21.01
N HIS A 131 11.37 -0.87 20.14
CA HIS A 131 10.99 -0.82 18.73
C HIS A 131 9.47 -0.84 18.51
N ILE A 132 8.72 -1.57 19.34
CA ILE A 132 7.25 -1.54 19.32
C ILE A 132 6.76 -0.14 19.68
N ASP A 133 7.24 0.39 20.80
CA ASP A 133 6.75 1.66 21.35
C ASP A 133 7.09 2.84 20.42
N GLU A 134 8.26 2.82 19.76
CA GLU A 134 8.70 3.92 18.90
C GLU A 134 8.11 3.88 17.48
N TYR A 135 7.85 2.69 16.91
CA TYR A 135 7.55 2.55 15.48
C TYR A 135 6.25 1.82 15.16
N ILE A 136 5.59 1.21 16.14
CA ILE A 136 4.37 0.40 15.91
C ILE A 136 3.22 0.97 16.71
N ASP A 137 3.38 1.08 18.03
CA ASP A 137 2.35 1.60 18.93
C ASP A 137 2.35 3.13 18.95
N ILE A 138 2.30 3.71 17.75
CA ILE A 138 2.20 5.14 17.53
C ILE A 138 0.75 5.54 17.26
N GLU A 139 0.40 6.75 17.67
CA GLU A 139 -0.90 7.35 17.37
C GLU A 139 -0.98 7.70 15.89
N GLU A 140 -2.01 7.18 15.23
CA GLU A 140 -2.25 7.37 13.80
C GLU A 140 -3.51 8.21 13.57
N ASN A 141 -3.66 9.27 14.37
CA ASN A 141 -4.82 10.17 14.36
C ASN A 141 -5.00 10.93 13.04
N PHE A 142 -4.05 10.81 12.11
CA PHE A 142 -4.06 11.44 10.80
C PHE A 142 -4.67 10.56 9.69
N LEU A 143 -5.00 9.29 9.98
CA LEU A 143 -5.64 8.39 9.02
C LEU A 143 -7.11 8.76 8.80
N ASP A 144 -7.33 9.85 8.06
CA ASP A 144 -8.65 10.42 7.77
C ASP A 144 -8.94 10.40 6.27
N TYR A 145 -10.12 9.89 5.93
CA TYR A 145 -10.64 9.88 4.56
C TYR A 145 -10.61 11.25 3.86
N ASN A 146 -10.96 12.30 4.58
CA ASN A 146 -11.00 13.66 4.08
C ASN A 146 -9.60 14.19 3.78
N VAL A 147 -8.59 13.76 4.55
CA VAL A 147 -7.17 14.07 4.28
C VAL A 147 -6.76 13.39 2.98
N ALA A 148 -7.04 12.09 2.81
CA ALA A 148 -6.74 11.36 1.58
C ALA A 148 -7.36 12.03 0.34
N ILE A 149 -8.66 12.36 0.39
CA ILE A 149 -9.33 13.08 -0.72
C ILE A 149 -8.70 14.44 -0.98
N LYS A 150 -8.45 15.24 0.08
CA LYS A 150 -7.87 16.59 -0.05
C LYS A 150 -6.52 16.51 -0.75
N THR A 151 -5.64 15.61 -0.30
CA THR A 151 -4.31 15.39 -0.84
C THR A 151 -4.37 14.98 -2.31
N GLN A 152 -5.20 14.00 -2.66
CA GLN A 152 -5.33 13.52 -4.05
C GLN A 152 -5.94 14.58 -4.99
N LYS A 153 -6.89 15.39 -4.50
CA LYS A 153 -7.41 16.55 -5.25
C LYS A 153 -6.35 17.62 -5.50
N GLN A 154 -5.45 17.86 -4.54
CA GLN A 154 -4.35 18.80 -4.69
C GLN A 154 -3.35 18.32 -5.74
N LEU A 155 -3.01 17.02 -5.74
CA LEU A 155 -2.16 16.41 -6.76
C LEU A 155 -2.74 16.53 -8.17
N ALA A 156 -4.01 16.18 -8.34
CA ALA A 156 -4.67 16.27 -9.64
C ALA A 156 -4.65 17.71 -10.20
N LYS A 157 -4.81 18.71 -9.32
CA LYS A 157 -4.69 20.13 -9.69
C LYS A 157 -3.26 20.54 -10.06
N SER A 158 -2.24 20.04 -9.35
CA SER A 158 -0.84 20.36 -9.68
C SER A 158 -0.40 19.74 -10.99
N LEU A 159 -0.81 18.51 -11.28
CA LEU A 159 -0.52 17.84 -12.55
C LEU A 159 -1.18 18.58 -13.72
N ASN A 160 -2.45 18.95 -13.60
CA ASN A 160 -3.13 19.74 -14.63
C ASN A 160 -2.55 21.15 -14.81
N LYS A 161 -2.00 21.78 -13.76
CA LYS A 161 -1.26 23.05 -13.88
C LYS A 161 0.12 22.88 -14.51
N GLN A 162 0.80 21.77 -14.26
CA GLN A 162 2.09 21.46 -14.89
C GLN A 162 1.95 21.08 -16.37
N VAL A 163 0.80 20.56 -16.79
CA VAL A 163 0.49 20.27 -18.21
C VAL A 163 0.12 21.53 -19.00
N LEU A 164 -0.11 22.66 -18.35
CA LEU A 164 -0.35 23.96 -18.98
C LEU A 164 0.95 24.76 -19.10
N ASP A 165 1.87 24.33 -19.95
CA ASP A 165 2.87 25.24 -20.53
C ASP A 165 2.49 25.51 -22.00
N GLU A 166 2.16 26.78 -22.26
CA GLU A 166 1.39 27.30 -23.39
C GLU A 166 2.12 27.31 -24.74
N ASN A 167 2.94 26.31 -25.09
CA ASN A 167 3.70 26.34 -26.35
C ASN A 167 3.80 25.02 -27.13
N SER A 168 2.70 24.28 -27.24
CA SER A 168 2.51 23.40 -28.40
C SER A 168 1.03 23.21 -28.75
N TYR A 169 0.56 24.01 -29.71
CA TYR A 169 -0.67 23.80 -30.49
C TYR A 169 -0.54 22.46 -31.28
N ILE A 170 -1.61 21.72 -31.63
CA ILE A 170 -2.61 22.03 -32.67
C ILE A 170 -3.78 20.99 -32.64
N ILE A 171 -5.02 21.54 -32.62
CA ILE A 171 -6.27 21.22 -33.35
C ILE A 171 -6.87 19.79 -33.33
N LEU A 172 -8.11 19.71 -32.84
CA LEU A 172 -9.10 18.68 -33.17
C LEU A 172 -9.67 18.93 -34.58
N SER A 173 -9.47 18.04 -35.56
CA SER A 173 -10.46 17.69 -36.59
C SER A 173 -9.93 16.63 -37.57
N GLU A 174 -10.85 15.81 -38.04
CA GLU A 174 -10.75 14.67 -38.96
C GLU A 174 -9.86 14.89 -40.20
N ASP A 175 -9.01 13.90 -40.52
CA ASP A 175 -8.76 13.41 -41.89
C ASP A 175 -7.97 12.09 -41.82
N VAL A 176 -8.62 10.98 -42.20
CA VAL A 176 -8.02 9.64 -42.30
C VAL A 176 -7.51 9.44 -43.72
N GLU A 177 -6.19 9.28 -43.90
CA GLU A 177 -5.59 9.01 -45.22
C GLU A 177 -5.89 7.58 -45.71
N PRO A 178 -6.41 7.38 -46.93
CA PRO A 178 -6.58 6.06 -47.53
C PRO A 178 -5.22 5.40 -47.82
N GLY A 179 -4.97 4.23 -47.23
CA GLY A 179 -3.82 3.38 -47.57
C GLY A 179 -2.72 3.24 -46.52
N LYS A 180 -2.81 3.93 -45.37
CA LYS A 180 -1.92 3.66 -44.22
C LYS A 180 -2.50 2.57 -43.30
N ARG A 181 -1.69 1.55 -43.03
CA ARG A 181 -1.96 0.59 -41.95
C ARG A 181 -1.59 1.23 -40.61
N TYR A 182 -2.59 1.55 -39.80
CA TYR A 182 -2.40 1.90 -38.39
C TYR A 182 -2.40 0.62 -37.56
N SER A 183 -1.26 0.31 -36.92
CA SER A 183 -1.21 -0.78 -35.96
C SER A 183 -1.67 -0.28 -34.59
N LEU A 184 -2.92 -0.57 -34.24
CA LEU A 184 -3.37 -0.59 -32.85
C LEU A 184 -2.54 -1.66 -32.11
N LYS A 185 -1.58 -1.22 -31.29
CA LYS A 185 -1.02 -2.10 -30.25
C LYS A 185 -1.92 -1.98 -29.02
N ILE A 186 -3.02 -2.72 -29.05
CA ILE A 186 -3.67 -3.21 -27.84
C ILE A 186 -3.28 -4.69 -27.73
N SER A 187 -2.47 -5.06 -26.73
CA SER A 187 -2.37 -6.40 -26.12
C SER A 187 -1.17 -6.39 -25.16
N LYS A 188 -1.19 -6.92 -23.93
CA LYS A 188 -1.83 -8.12 -23.36
C LYS A 188 -2.11 -7.85 -21.86
N SER A 189 -3.36 -7.91 -21.39
CA SER A 189 -4.19 -9.08 -21.03
C SER A 189 -4.08 -9.45 -19.55
N SER A 190 -5.21 -9.85 -18.97
CA SER A 190 -5.51 -10.26 -17.59
C SER A 190 -4.51 -11.18 -16.89
N GLU A 191 -3.52 -11.70 -17.60
CA GLU A 191 -2.48 -12.60 -17.11
C GLU A 191 -1.51 -11.91 -16.13
N HIS A 192 -1.31 -10.59 -16.23
CA HIS A 192 -0.45 -9.87 -15.28
C HIS A 192 -1.19 -9.61 -13.96
N LEU A 193 -2.49 -9.27 -14.01
CA LEU A 193 -3.32 -9.18 -12.81
C LEU A 193 -3.50 -10.55 -12.16
N GLU A 194 -3.71 -11.63 -12.93
CA GLU A 194 -3.79 -13.00 -12.42
C GLU A 194 -2.46 -13.47 -11.83
N LYS A 195 -1.31 -13.12 -12.43
CA LYS A 195 0.01 -13.45 -11.88
C LYS A 195 0.32 -12.65 -10.62
N THR A 196 -0.04 -11.37 -10.58
CA THR A 196 0.07 -10.56 -9.36
C THR A 196 -0.84 -11.11 -8.27
N LEU A 197 -2.11 -11.43 -8.56
CA LEU A 197 -3.06 -12.06 -7.64
C LEU A 197 -2.61 -13.46 -7.18
N PHE A 198 -1.94 -14.23 -8.04
CA PHE A 198 -1.39 -15.55 -7.70
C PHE A 198 -0.15 -15.42 -6.80
N VAL A 199 0.71 -14.42 -7.05
CA VAL A 199 1.83 -14.08 -6.14
C VAL A 199 1.28 -13.55 -4.81
N THR A 200 0.21 -12.75 -4.82
CA THR A 200 -0.51 -12.30 -3.61
C THR A 200 -1.10 -13.48 -2.84
N PHE A 201 -1.69 -14.47 -3.53
CA PHE A 201 -2.23 -15.69 -2.91
C PHE A 201 -1.12 -16.60 -2.34
N LEU A 202 0.05 -16.65 -2.99
CA LEU A 202 1.22 -17.38 -2.50
C LEU A 202 1.87 -16.69 -1.29
N LEU A 203 2.01 -15.37 -1.32
CA LEU A 203 2.46 -14.58 -0.16
C LEU A 203 1.48 -14.70 1.02
N TYR A 204 0.19 -14.71 0.76
CA TYR A 204 -0.86 -14.97 1.75
C TYR A 204 -0.71 -16.36 2.40
N ARG A 205 -0.46 -17.41 1.61
CA ARG A 205 -0.22 -18.77 2.13
C ARG A 205 1.09 -18.91 2.90
N MET A 206 2.06 -18.04 2.65
CA MET A 206 3.30 -17.96 3.42
C MET A 206 3.14 -17.19 4.73
N MET A 207 2.11 -16.36 4.87
CA MET A 207 1.79 -15.63 6.11
C MET A 207 0.86 -16.41 7.05
N GLU A 208 0.25 -17.51 6.59
CA GLU A 208 -0.62 -18.41 7.39
C GLU A 208 0.10 -19.67 7.94
N ILE A 209 1.45 -19.70 7.99
CA ILE A 209 2.25 -20.77 8.63
C ILE A 209 3.15 -20.16 9.70
#